data_AF-A0A9X9LHM9-F1
#
_entry.id   AF-A0A9X9LHM9-F1
#
_cell.length_a   1.000
_cell.length_b   1.000
_cell.length_c   1.000
_cell.angle_alpha   90.00
_cell.angle_beta   90.00
_cell.angle_gamma   90.00
#
_symmetry.space_group_name_H-M   'P 1'
#
loop_
_entity.id
_entity.type
_entity.pdbx_description
1 polymer ?
#
loop_
_entity_poly.entity_id
_entity_poly.type
_entity_poly.pdbx_seq_one_letter_code
_entity_poly.pdbx_strand_id
1 'polypeptide(L)'
;MVEETQKSKTAETLRAENLTMKLNETLAELETTKTKMLVMEERIQLQQQTVKALQEEQDSQKHGFETEIREYKEQIKQHSQTIVSLEERLQKVTEHHKKIEGEIAVLKDSDPAQEEVMQQDPPRTPPVDSSVKDEVCDTLIGDLLTAQKEILSQQEVIMRLRKNLTEAHNRMSDLRGELNEKQKVELERNVALVQQQSSELRALREKMAQLTGLVERKDRELEVLKETLRASQEKHRVQLYKEKEQKPRNTAKMCDISVQIEPVHTEILLSSQEEQSFSDLGAKCKGSRHEEIIQRQKKALSELRARIKELERACSSNHKDPLTESYLDLKTVRMEKNVQKLLDAKPDMTTLSRIEIAVPQNGLANSAILPMEKSGKMDVAEALDLSEKLYMDMSKTLGSLMNVKDMSGHVSMKYLSSEERERVSQLRQRDLDLVFDKITQLKNRLERKEELLRGYEKDIEQLRQSKVSMQMYQSQMAKLEDSIYKEVEEKALLKEALERTEHQLHQEKRINRAIRQQKERLEDHDQRNAKESTPCNCSFKEKERQRRMFVETVKNKMQNSSPQVGTRKAAPKMDKEREMPKRDSSSKSSQSLLFSKPGDRN
;
A
#
# COMPACT_ATOMS: atom_id res chain seq x y z
N MET A 1 58.93 49.54 -30.47
CA MET A 1 60.12 48.75 -30.09
C MET A 1 60.07 48.38 -28.59
N VAL A 2 60.96 48.84 -27.69
CA VAL A 2 61.14 48.20 -26.36
C VAL A 2 59.85 48.06 -25.52
N GLU A 3 59.07 49.14 -25.33
CA GLU A 3 57.79 49.04 -24.59
C GLU A 3 56.78 48.08 -25.25
N GLU A 4 56.82 47.98 -26.57
CA GLU A 4 55.92 47.20 -27.41
C GLU A 4 56.24 45.72 -27.26
N THR A 5 57.53 45.37 -27.25
CA THR A 5 58.01 44.04 -26.87
C THR A 5 57.66 43.70 -25.42
N GLN A 6 57.71 44.67 -24.50
CA GLN A 6 57.32 44.50 -23.10
C GLN A 6 55.81 44.19 -22.98
N LYS A 7 54.96 44.99 -23.65
CA LYS A 7 53.49 44.84 -23.70
C LYS A 7 53.07 43.53 -24.38
N SER A 8 53.77 43.10 -25.43
CA SER A 8 53.54 41.80 -26.07
C SER A 8 53.81 40.65 -25.10
N LYS A 9 54.93 40.69 -24.38
CA LYS A 9 55.29 39.64 -23.40
C LYS A 9 54.29 39.55 -22.25
N THR A 10 53.82 40.67 -21.70
CA THR A 10 52.83 40.65 -20.61
C THR A 10 51.44 40.19 -21.08
N ALA A 11 51.06 40.48 -22.32
CA ALA A 11 49.85 39.91 -22.93
C ALA A 11 49.98 38.40 -23.18
N GLU A 12 51.18 37.92 -23.53
CA GLU A 12 51.48 36.51 -23.76
C GLU A 12 51.51 35.69 -22.45
N THR A 13 52.12 36.21 -21.37
CA THR A 13 52.06 35.54 -20.05
C THR A 13 50.64 35.47 -19.52
N LEU A 14 49.86 36.56 -19.62
CA LEU A 14 48.47 36.57 -19.15
C LEU A 14 47.55 35.63 -19.96
N ARG A 15 47.86 35.40 -21.25
CA ARG A 15 47.21 34.35 -22.06
C ARG A 15 47.60 32.95 -21.58
N ALA A 16 48.88 32.70 -21.30
CA ALA A 16 49.35 31.41 -20.78
C ALA A 16 48.75 31.09 -19.40
N GLU A 17 48.65 32.08 -18.51
CA GLU A 17 47.98 31.98 -17.22
C GLU A 17 46.49 31.65 -17.39
N ASN A 18 45.77 32.35 -18.27
CA ASN A 18 44.36 32.10 -18.55
C ASN A 18 44.10 30.69 -19.14
N LEU A 19 44.98 30.22 -20.01
CA LEU A 19 44.93 28.85 -20.56
C LEU A 19 45.23 27.79 -19.48
N THR A 20 46.20 28.04 -18.60
CA THR A 20 46.54 27.16 -17.49
C THR A 20 45.38 27.05 -16.49
N MET A 21 44.71 28.17 -16.19
CA MET A 21 43.52 28.20 -15.33
C MET A 21 42.40 27.33 -15.91
N LYS A 22 42.05 27.52 -17.19
CA LYS A 22 41.04 26.72 -17.90
C LYS A 22 41.39 25.22 -17.98
N LEU A 23 42.67 24.88 -18.12
CA LEU A 23 43.13 23.49 -18.11
C LEU A 23 42.96 22.86 -16.73
N ASN A 24 43.23 23.59 -15.65
CA ASN A 24 43.00 23.13 -14.29
C ASN A 24 41.49 23.02 -13.95
N GLU A 25 40.67 23.95 -14.43
CA GLU A 25 39.19 23.90 -14.30
C GLU A 25 38.63 22.65 -14.99
N THR A 26 39.01 22.40 -16.25
CA THR A 26 38.54 21.22 -17.01
C THR A 26 39.06 19.89 -16.46
N LEU A 27 40.27 19.86 -15.87
CA LEU A 27 40.75 18.69 -15.12
C LEU A 27 39.92 18.43 -13.86
N ALA A 28 39.59 19.46 -13.08
CA ALA A 28 38.73 19.32 -11.90
C ALA A 28 37.32 18.84 -12.28
N GLU A 29 36.73 19.37 -13.37
CA GLU A 29 35.46 18.87 -13.91
C GLU A 29 35.54 17.39 -14.31
N LEU A 30 36.63 16.97 -14.96
CA LEU A 30 36.89 15.57 -15.34
C LEU A 30 37.02 14.66 -14.11
N GLU A 31 37.68 15.09 -13.04
CA GLU A 31 37.76 14.31 -11.80
C GLU A 31 36.42 14.22 -11.07
N THR A 32 35.61 15.30 -11.02
CA THR A 32 34.27 15.20 -10.42
C THR A 32 33.33 14.31 -11.24
N THR A 33 33.44 14.31 -12.57
CA THR A 33 32.62 13.46 -13.45
C THR A 33 33.05 11.99 -13.38
N LYS A 34 34.35 11.70 -13.32
CA LYS A 34 34.89 10.36 -13.02
C LYS A 34 34.41 9.84 -11.66
N THR A 35 34.45 10.68 -10.63
CA THR A 35 33.94 10.33 -9.28
C THR A 35 32.44 10.04 -9.30
N LYS A 36 31.63 10.86 -9.98
CA LYS A 36 30.19 10.62 -10.16
C LYS A 36 29.91 9.31 -10.91
N MET A 37 30.71 8.98 -11.92
CA MET A 37 30.58 7.75 -12.69
C MET A 37 30.84 6.51 -11.83
N LEU A 38 31.91 6.49 -11.04
CA LEU A 38 32.21 5.38 -10.11
C LEU A 38 31.07 5.17 -9.09
N VAL A 39 30.56 6.23 -8.47
CA VAL A 39 29.45 6.14 -7.50
C VAL A 39 28.15 5.65 -8.16
N MET A 40 27.90 5.95 -9.45
CA MET A 40 26.79 5.34 -10.18
C MET A 40 27.03 3.86 -10.48
N GLU A 41 28.24 3.47 -10.83
CA GLU A 41 28.60 2.09 -11.13
C GLU A 41 28.51 1.19 -9.89
N GLU A 42 29.05 1.63 -8.75
CA GLU A 42 28.86 0.96 -7.44
C GLU A 42 27.38 0.82 -7.08
N ARG A 43 26.57 1.87 -7.32
CA ARG A 43 25.12 1.83 -7.06
C ARG A 43 24.38 0.86 -7.98
N ILE A 44 24.79 0.72 -9.24
CA ILE A 44 24.23 -0.25 -10.18
C ILE A 44 24.63 -1.67 -9.77
N GLN A 45 25.89 -1.91 -9.39
CA GLN A 45 26.35 -3.20 -8.90
C GLN A 45 25.60 -3.64 -7.63
N LEU A 46 25.42 -2.73 -6.66
CA LEU A 46 24.64 -2.98 -5.45
C LEU A 46 23.17 -3.32 -5.79
N GLN A 47 22.53 -2.53 -6.67
CA GLN A 47 21.16 -2.80 -7.11
C GLN A 47 21.04 -4.16 -7.81
N GLN A 48 22.04 -4.55 -8.61
CA GLN A 48 22.08 -5.85 -9.28
C GLN A 48 22.26 -7.01 -8.28
N GLN A 49 23.06 -6.82 -7.24
CA GLN A 49 23.19 -7.80 -6.13
C GLN A 49 21.88 -7.94 -5.35
N THR A 50 21.19 -6.84 -5.02
CA THR A 50 19.88 -6.88 -4.35
C THR A 50 18.84 -7.62 -5.17
N VAL A 51 18.76 -7.35 -6.48
CA VAL A 51 17.83 -8.06 -7.39
C VAL A 51 18.16 -9.55 -7.47
N LYS A 52 19.45 -9.93 -7.50
CA LYS A 52 19.88 -11.34 -7.51
C LYS A 52 19.49 -12.06 -6.21
N ALA A 53 19.72 -11.45 -5.05
CA ALA A 53 19.36 -12.02 -3.76
C ALA A 53 17.83 -12.23 -3.62
N LEU A 54 17.03 -11.25 -4.04
CA LEU A 54 15.56 -11.37 -4.05
C LEU A 54 15.05 -12.47 -5.00
N GLN A 55 15.73 -12.70 -6.13
CA GLN A 55 15.41 -13.80 -7.04
C GLN A 55 15.74 -15.16 -6.42
N GLU A 56 16.92 -15.29 -5.80
CA GLU A 56 17.36 -16.51 -5.09
C GLU A 56 16.46 -16.85 -3.89
N GLU A 57 15.98 -15.84 -3.15
CA GLU A 57 14.97 -16.03 -2.10
C GLU A 57 13.63 -16.50 -2.68
N GLN A 58 13.13 -15.85 -3.74
CA GLN A 58 11.86 -16.23 -4.38
C GLN A 58 11.90 -17.66 -4.93
N ASP A 59 13.00 -18.08 -5.55
CA ASP A 59 13.15 -19.42 -6.09
C ASP A 59 13.33 -20.48 -4.98
N SER A 60 13.97 -20.11 -3.87
CA SER A 60 14.01 -20.95 -2.66
C SER A 60 12.62 -21.16 -2.06
N GLN A 61 11.79 -20.10 -1.98
CA GLN A 61 10.40 -20.20 -1.52
C GLN A 61 9.56 -21.10 -2.44
N LYS A 62 9.67 -20.95 -3.77
CA LYS A 62 9.00 -21.85 -4.74
C LYS A 62 9.36 -23.32 -4.48
N HIS A 63 10.64 -23.62 -4.31
CA HIS A 63 11.09 -25.01 -4.10
C HIS A 63 10.65 -25.60 -2.75
N GLY A 64 10.46 -24.75 -1.73
CA GLY A 64 9.78 -25.11 -0.49
C GLY A 64 8.34 -25.57 -0.75
N PHE A 65 7.54 -24.74 -1.43
CA PHE A 65 6.15 -25.09 -1.78
C PHE A 65 6.06 -26.33 -2.69
N GLU A 66 6.95 -26.49 -3.67
CA GLU A 66 7.03 -27.72 -4.50
C GLU A 66 7.25 -28.99 -3.67
N THR A 67 8.01 -28.88 -2.58
CA THR A 67 8.31 -29.99 -1.68
C THR A 67 7.14 -30.29 -0.75
N GLU A 68 6.52 -29.27 -0.17
CA GLU A 68 5.29 -29.41 0.62
C GLU A 68 4.14 -30.03 -0.21
N ILE A 69 3.97 -29.59 -1.47
CA ILE A 69 3.02 -30.17 -2.42
C ILE A 69 3.34 -31.65 -2.73
N ARG A 70 4.62 -32.04 -2.76
CA ARG A 70 5.05 -33.44 -2.96
C ARG A 70 4.72 -34.29 -1.74
N GLU A 71 4.92 -33.75 -0.53
CA GLU A 71 4.59 -34.41 0.74
C GLU A 71 3.08 -34.60 0.89
N TYR A 72 2.26 -33.57 0.64
CA TYR A 72 0.80 -33.71 0.66
C TYR A 72 0.29 -34.74 -0.37
N LYS A 73 0.88 -34.82 -1.57
CA LYS A 73 0.53 -35.85 -2.56
C LYS A 73 0.83 -37.26 -2.06
N GLU A 74 1.95 -37.47 -1.37
CA GLU A 74 2.29 -38.77 -0.79
C GLU A 74 1.40 -39.09 0.44
N GLN A 75 1.06 -38.11 1.27
CA GLN A 75 0.07 -38.28 2.36
C GLN A 75 -1.31 -38.68 1.81
N ILE A 76 -1.81 -38.00 0.78
CA ILE A 76 -3.08 -38.35 0.11
C ILE A 76 -3.03 -39.77 -0.45
N LYS A 77 -1.92 -40.17 -1.06
CA LYS A 77 -1.69 -41.53 -1.55
C LYS A 77 -1.72 -42.57 -0.41
N GLN A 78 -1.00 -42.34 0.69
CA GLN A 78 -1.00 -43.22 1.86
C GLN A 78 -2.37 -43.31 2.55
N HIS A 79 -3.08 -42.20 2.68
CA HIS A 79 -4.47 -42.19 3.18
C HIS A 79 -5.41 -42.97 2.25
N SER A 80 -5.31 -42.80 0.93
CA SER A 80 -6.15 -43.55 -0.03
C SER A 80 -5.92 -45.07 0.06
N GLN A 81 -4.66 -45.51 0.18
CA GLN A 81 -4.32 -46.93 0.38
C GLN A 81 -4.83 -47.46 1.73
N THR A 82 -4.76 -46.65 2.78
CA THR A 82 -5.28 -46.99 4.11
C THR A 82 -6.80 -47.12 4.10
N ILE A 83 -7.50 -46.22 3.41
CA ILE A 83 -8.97 -46.26 3.24
C ILE A 83 -9.39 -47.54 2.51
N VAL A 84 -8.80 -47.84 1.35
CA VAL A 84 -9.11 -49.07 0.58
C VAL A 84 -8.85 -50.33 1.41
N SER A 85 -7.75 -50.39 2.16
CA SER A 85 -7.46 -51.53 3.05
C SER A 85 -8.46 -51.67 4.21
N LEU A 86 -9.04 -50.56 4.69
CA LEU A 86 -10.09 -50.58 5.71
C LEU A 86 -11.46 -50.96 5.11
N GLU A 87 -11.76 -50.51 3.90
CA GLU A 87 -12.97 -50.87 3.13
C GLU A 87 -12.99 -52.37 2.81
N GLU A 88 -11.90 -52.93 2.31
CA GLU A 88 -11.73 -54.39 2.12
C GLU A 88 -11.97 -55.18 3.41
N ARG A 89 -11.45 -54.69 4.54
CA ARG A 89 -11.60 -55.36 5.84
C ARG A 89 -13.02 -55.24 6.37
N LEU A 90 -13.67 -54.10 6.15
CA LEU A 90 -15.08 -53.89 6.48
C LEU A 90 -15.98 -54.84 5.66
N GLN A 91 -15.75 -54.96 4.35
CA GLN A 91 -16.49 -55.89 3.49
C GLN A 91 -16.36 -57.33 4.00
N LYS A 92 -15.15 -57.80 4.30
CA LYS A 92 -14.90 -59.15 4.86
C LYS A 92 -15.65 -59.38 6.18
N VAL A 93 -15.76 -58.36 7.04
CA VAL A 93 -16.57 -58.41 8.27
C VAL A 93 -18.07 -58.44 7.97
N THR A 94 -18.55 -57.67 7.00
CA THR A 94 -19.97 -57.69 6.57
C THR A 94 -20.36 -59.03 5.95
N GLU A 95 -19.49 -59.66 5.16
CA GLU A 95 -19.71 -61.00 4.60
C GLU A 95 -19.75 -62.07 5.71
N HIS A 96 -18.84 -61.99 6.70
CA HIS A 96 -18.87 -62.87 7.87
C HIS A 96 -20.13 -62.67 8.73
N HIS A 97 -20.60 -61.43 8.90
CA HIS A 97 -21.82 -61.13 9.65
C HIS A 97 -23.05 -61.74 8.97
N LYS A 98 -23.20 -61.57 7.65
CA LYS A 98 -24.28 -62.21 6.87
C LYS A 98 -24.27 -63.73 6.98
N LYS A 99 -23.09 -64.35 7.06
CA LYS A 99 -22.97 -65.80 7.29
C LYS A 99 -23.48 -66.21 8.67
N ILE A 100 -23.13 -65.46 9.72
CA ILE A 100 -23.68 -65.66 11.08
C ILE A 100 -25.20 -65.44 11.11
N GLU A 101 -25.72 -64.39 10.47
CA GLU A 101 -27.17 -64.15 10.39
C GLU A 101 -27.91 -65.31 9.72
N GLY A 102 -27.34 -65.88 8.65
CA GLY A 102 -27.86 -67.09 8.00
C GLY A 102 -27.80 -68.33 8.89
N GLU A 103 -26.71 -68.55 9.62
CA GLU A 103 -26.57 -69.66 10.58
C GLU A 103 -27.56 -69.54 11.75
N ILE A 104 -27.76 -68.33 12.28
CA ILE A 104 -28.78 -68.03 13.30
C ILE A 104 -30.19 -68.29 12.76
N ALA A 105 -30.50 -67.91 11.51
CA ALA A 105 -31.79 -68.18 10.90
C ALA A 105 -32.04 -69.70 10.76
N VAL A 106 -31.06 -70.46 10.27
CA VAL A 106 -31.17 -71.93 10.15
C VAL A 106 -31.32 -72.60 11.52
N LEU A 107 -30.59 -72.17 12.54
CA LEU A 107 -30.75 -72.68 13.91
C LEU A 107 -32.15 -72.37 14.47
N LYS A 108 -32.69 -71.18 14.17
CA LYS A 108 -34.01 -70.74 14.64
C LYS A 108 -35.18 -71.45 13.94
N ASP A 109 -35.02 -71.80 12.67
CA ASP A 109 -35.96 -72.67 11.95
C ASP A 109 -35.82 -74.16 12.36
N SER A 110 -34.70 -74.53 13.01
CA SER A 110 -34.43 -75.89 13.52
C SER A 110 -34.95 -76.13 14.95
N ASP A 111 -35.52 -75.12 15.61
CA ASP A 111 -36.02 -75.20 17.00
C ASP A 111 -37.55 -75.02 17.12
N PRO A 112 -38.36 -75.99 16.66
CA PRO A 112 -39.76 -76.10 17.04
C PRO A 112 -39.94 -77.02 18.26
N ALA A 113 -40.42 -76.42 19.35
CA ALA A 113 -41.01 -77.06 20.54
C ALA A 113 -40.07 -77.68 21.60
N GLN A 114 -39.59 -76.83 22.52
CA GLN A 114 -39.65 -77.15 23.96
C GLN A 114 -39.75 -75.88 24.84
N GLU A 115 -40.94 -75.60 25.39
CA GLU A 115 -41.15 -75.05 26.76
C GLU A 115 -42.65 -74.90 27.12
N GLU A 116 -43.35 -76.03 27.26
CA GLU A 116 -44.54 -76.10 28.12
C GLU A 116 -44.78 -77.55 28.58
N VAL A 117 -44.55 -77.85 29.87
CA VAL A 117 -45.20 -78.91 30.68
C VAL A 117 -44.77 -78.75 32.14
N MET A 118 -45.66 -79.14 33.06
CA MET A 118 -45.55 -78.86 34.50
C MET A 118 -44.79 -79.93 35.31
N GLN A 119 -44.19 -79.47 36.43
CA GLN A 119 -44.13 -80.12 37.76
C GLN A 119 -44.12 -81.66 37.87
N GLN A 120 -43.05 -82.21 38.47
CA GLN A 120 -43.20 -83.11 39.63
C GLN A 120 -41.92 -83.22 40.47
N ASP A 121 -42.09 -83.66 41.72
CA ASP A 121 -41.06 -83.70 42.80
C ASP A 121 -40.44 -85.13 42.96
N PRO A 122 -39.41 -85.35 43.80
CA PRO A 122 -38.33 -86.30 43.49
C PRO A 122 -38.47 -87.74 44.05
N PRO A 123 -37.69 -88.68 43.47
CA PRO A 123 -37.20 -89.84 44.20
C PRO A 123 -35.67 -90.07 44.11
N ARG A 124 -35.06 -90.29 45.29
CA ARG A 124 -33.85 -91.10 45.61
C ARG A 124 -32.68 -91.25 44.61
N THR A 125 -31.48 -90.96 45.12
CA THR A 125 -30.19 -91.44 44.59
C THR A 125 -30.04 -92.97 44.59
N PRO A 126 -29.31 -93.51 43.62
CA PRO A 126 -28.08 -94.27 43.90
C PRO A 126 -26.79 -93.49 43.54
N PRO A 127 -25.58 -94.02 43.82
CA PRO A 127 -24.30 -93.34 43.59
C PRO A 127 -23.61 -93.75 42.27
N VAL A 128 -22.45 -93.11 42.02
CA VAL A 128 -21.53 -93.24 40.88
C VAL A 128 -21.91 -92.40 39.65
N ASP A 129 -21.21 -91.27 39.51
CA ASP A 129 -20.37 -91.01 38.34
C ASP A 129 -19.24 -90.05 38.76
N SER A 130 -18.00 -90.51 38.71
CA SER A 130 -16.80 -89.69 38.98
C SER A 130 -16.22 -89.11 37.68
N SER A 131 -16.35 -89.82 36.57
CA SER A 131 -15.94 -89.41 35.22
C SER A 131 -16.44 -88.02 34.84
N VAL A 132 -17.75 -87.79 34.94
CA VAL A 132 -18.40 -86.51 34.58
C VAL A 132 -17.88 -85.34 35.45
N LYS A 133 -17.36 -85.60 36.65
CA LYS A 133 -16.76 -84.58 37.51
C LYS A 133 -15.29 -84.31 37.17
N ASP A 134 -14.53 -85.34 36.81
CA ASP A 134 -13.16 -85.17 36.32
C ASP A 134 -13.15 -84.43 34.97
N GLU A 135 -14.07 -84.74 34.05
CA GLU A 135 -14.25 -84.05 32.76
C GLU A 135 -14.58 -82.55 32.91
N VAL A 136 -15.40 -82.20 33.90
CA VAL A 136 -15.72 -80.80 34.25
C VAL A 136 -14.53 -80.09 34.95
N CYS A 137 -13.74 -80.82 35.74
CA CYS A 137 -12.50 -80.28 36.30
C CYS A 137 -11.45 -80.00 35.21
N ASP A 138 -11.25 -80.93 34.27
CA ASP A 138 -10.30 -80.78 33.16
C ASP A 138 -10.66 -79.63 32.22
N THR A 139 -11.95 -79.41 31.94
CA THR A 139 -12.39 -78.23 31.18
C THR A 139 -12.13 -76.92 31.92
N LEU A 140 -12.43 -76.85 33.23
CA LEU A 140 -12.13 -75.66 34.05
C LEU A 140 -10.62 -75.37 34.15
N ILE A 141 -9.78 -76.41 34.21
CA ILE A 141 -8.32 -76.28 34.16
C ILE A 141 -7.87 -75.76 32.78
N GLY A 142 -8.50 -76.24 31.70
CA GLY A 142 -8.30 -75.73 30.35
C GLY A 142 -8.59 -74.22 30.23
N ASP A 143 -9.74 -73.78 30.75
CA ASP A 143 -10.16 -72.38 30.72
C ASP A 143 -9.28 -71.46 31.57
N LEU A 144 -8.79 -71.94 32.72
CA LEU A 144 -7.79 -71.21 33.51
C LEU A 144 -6.47 -71.04 32.74
N LEU A 145 -6.04 -72.06 31.99
CA LEU A 145 -4.82 -72.02 31.18
C LEU A 145 -4.96 -71.17 29.91
N THR A 146 -6.15 -71.07 29.30
CA THR A 146 -6.41 -70.13 28.20
C THR A 146 -6.47 -68.69 28.70
N ALA A 147 -7.19 -68.44 29.80
CA ALA A 147 -7.24 -67.12 30.44
C ALA A 147 -5.84 -66.64 30.87
N GLN A 148 -5.00 -67.51 31.44
CA GLN A 148 -3.62 -67.16 31.80
C GLN A 148 -2.78 -66.77 30.57
N LYS A 149 -2.91 -67.51 29.45
CA LYS A 149 -2.23 -67.17 28.18
C LYS A 149 -2.73 -65.84 27.61
N GLU A 150 -4.03 -65.56 27.70
CA GLU A 150 -4.57 -64.28 27.23
C GLU A 150 -4.10 -63.11 28.09
N ILE A 151 -4.08 -63.24 29.43
CA ILE A 151 -3.53 -62.20 30.33
C ILE A 151 -2.07 -61.86 29.95
N LEU A 152 -1.24 -62.86 29.65
CA LEU A 152 0.14 -62.64 29.20
C LEU A 152 0.22 -61.96 27.82
N SER A 153 -0.65 -62.34 26.88
CA SER A 153 -0.77 -61.70 25.56
C SER A 153 -1.18 -60.21 25.68
N GLN A 154 -2.20 -59.92 26.49
CA GLN A 154 -2.65 -58.57 26.78
C GLN A 154 -1.55 -57.75 27.48
N GLN A 155 -0.77 -58.33 28.39
CA GLN A 155 0.40 -57.67 28.99
C GLN A 155 1.49 -57.33 27.95
N GLU A 156 1.77 -58.20 26.98
CA GLU A 156 2.73 -57.90 25.90
C GLU A 156 2.21 -56.78 24.98
N VAL A 157 0.91 -56.73 24.68
CA VAL A 157 0.28 -55.62 23.97
C VAL A 157 0.40 -54.31 24.77
N ILE A 158 0.12 -54.33 26.08
CA ILE A 158 0.27 -53.16 26.97
C ILE A 158 1.72 -52.69 27.01
N MET A 159 2.71 -53.58 27.07
CA MET A 159 4.13 -53.21 27.01
C MET A 159 4.51 -52.55 25.68
N ARG A 160 4.06 -53.10 24.55
CA ARG A 160 4.29 -52.52 23.22
C ARG A 160 3.64 -51.14 23.09
N LEU A 161 2.39 -50.98 23.53
CA LEU A 161 1.69 -49.69 23.54
C LEU A 161 2.39 -48.65 24.43
N ARG A 162 2.85 -49.04 25.63
CA ARG A 162 3.64 -48.17 26.51
C ARG A 162 4.94 -47.72 25.84
N LYS A 163 5.70 -48.64 25.24
CA LYS A 163 6.94 -48.29 24.51
C LYS A 163 6.65 -47.31 23.38
N ASN A 164 5.64 -47.59 22.54
CA ASN A 164 5.28 -46.72 21.41
C ASN A 164 4.85 -45.32 21.87
N LEU A 165 4.13 -45.22 23.00
CA LEU A 165 3.73 -43.95 23.60
C LEU A 165 4.93 -43.15 24.12
N THR A 166 5.88 -43.81 24.81
CA THR A 166 7.14 -43.16 25.24
C THR A 166 7.98 -42.70 24.05
N GLU A 167 8.09 -43.53 23.00
CA GLU A 167 8.85 -43.18 21.79
C GLU A 167 8.20 -42.00 21.03
N ALA A 168 6.88 -41.98 20.91
CA ALA A 168 6.15 -40.84 20.35
C ALA A 168 6.30 -39.57 21.21
N HIS A 169 6.30 -39.69 22.54
CA HIS A 169 6.51 -38.57 23.45
C HIS A 169 7.92 -37.97 23.31
N ASN A 170 8.95 -38.81 23.22
CA ASN A 170 10.33 -38.37 22.97
C ASN A 170 10.43 -37.61 21.64
N ARG A 171 9.94 -38.19 20.53
CA ARG A 171 9.93 -37.51 19.21
C ARG A 171 9.19 -36.17 19.23
N MET A 172 8.08 -36.06 19.98
CA MET A 172 7.37 -34.78 20.16
C MET A 172 8.12 -33.78 21.05
N SER A 173 8.96 -34.26 21.97
CA SER A 173 9.86 -33.42 22.77
C SER A 173 11.01 -32.87 21.92
N ASP A 174 11.61 -33.73 21.08
CA ASP A 174 12.70 -33.36 20.17
C ASP A 174 12.23 -32.29 19.16
N LEU A 175 11.09 -32.54 18.49
CA LEU A 175 10.47 -31.59 17.56
C LEU A 175 10.07 -30.26 18.22
N ARG A 176 9.66 -30.29 19.50
CA ARG A 176 9.39 -29.08 20.30
C ARG A 176 10.67 -28.30 20.58
N GLY A 177 11.77 -28.99 20.88
CA GLY A 177 13.10 -28.39 21.04
C GLY A 177 13.59 -27.73 19.74
N GLU A 178 13.53 -28.46 18.63
CA GLU A 178 13.88 -27.94 17.31
C GLU A 178 13.07 -26.70 16.90
N LEU A 179 11.74 -26.74 17.09
CA LEU A 179 10.87 -25.61 16.74
C LEU A 179 11.21 -24.36 17.56
N ASN A 180 11.46 -24.53 18.86
CA ASN A 180 11.83 -23.45 19.76
C ASN A 180 13.21 -22.85 19.40
N GLU A 181 14.20 -23.68 19.06
CA GLU A 181 15.52 -23.19 18.63
C GLU A 181 15.46 -22.51 17.25
N LYS A 182 14.65 -23.03 16.30
CA LYS A 182 14.37 -22.36 15.02
C LYS A 182 13.74 -20.98 15.23
N GLN A 183 12.76 -20.86 16.13
CA GLN A 183 12.14 -19.58 16.50
C GLN A 183 13.13 -18.61 17.17
N LYS A 184 13.99 -19.11 18.06
CA LYS A 184 15.04 -18.32 18.72
C LYS A 184 16.07 -17.78 17.72
N VAL A 185 16.61 -18.62 16.83
CA VAL A 185 17.60 -18.21 15.82
C VAL A 185 17.00 -17.19 14.84
N GLU A 186 15.71 -17.32 14.51
CA GLU A 186 15.03 -16.35 13.65
C GLU A 186 14.77 -15.02 14.37
N LEU A 187 14.40 -15.03 15.66
CA LEU A 187 14.35 -13.81 16.48
C LEU A 187 15.72 -13.14 16.59
N GLU A 188 16.81 -13.90 16.77
CA GLU A 188 18.18 -13.37 16.83
C GLU A 188 18.57 -12.67 15.50
N ARG A 189 18.23 -13.24 14.34
CA ARG A 189 18.42 -12.57 13.03
C ARG A 189 17.62 -11.27 12.92
N ASN A 190 16.34 -11.30 13.28
CA ASN A 190 15.48 -10.11 13.18
C ASN A 190 15.94 -9.00 14.13
N VAL A 191 16.42 -9.34 15.34
CA VAL A 191 17.04 -8.38 16.27
C VAL A 191 18.32 -7.78 15.66
N ALA A 192 19.19 -8.57 15.05
CA ALA A 192 20.40 -8.06 14.40
C ALA A 192 20.08 -7.12 13.22
N LEU A 193 19.10 -7.48 12.38
CA LEU A 193 18.64 -6.65 11.26
C LEU A 193 18.05 -5.31 11.74
N VAL A 194 17.21 -5.33 12.77
CA VAL A 194 16.64 -4.10 13.36
C VAL A 194 17.74 -3.23 14.00
N GLN A 195 18.74 -3.83 14.64
CA GLN A 195 19.90 -3.09 15.16
C GLN A 195 20.68 -2.41 14.03
N GLN A 196 20.99 -3.13 12.94
CA GLN A 196 21.64 -2.56 11.76
C GLN A 196 20.84 -1.39 11.18
N GLN A 197 19.55 -1.59 10.87
CA GLN A 197 18.67 -0.54 10.33
C GLN A 197 18.59 0.67 11.27
N SER A 198 18.55 0.47 12.59
CA SER A 198 18.55 1.57 13.57
C SER A 198 19.83 2.40 13.54
N SER A 199 20.98 1.78 13.22
CA SER A 199 22.28 2.45 13.09
C SER A 199 22.38 3.24 11.78
N GLU A 200 21.88 2.68 10.67
CA GLU A 200 21.80 3.35 9.38
C GLU A 200 20.86 4.57 9.43
N LEU A 201 19.68 4.42 10.06
CA LEU A 201 18.74 5.53 10.31
C LEU A 201 19.32 6.61 11.24
N ARG A 202 20.24 6.25 12.15
CA ARG A 202 20.95 7.23 12.99
C ARG A 202 21.96 8.02 12.16
N ALA A 203 22.83 7.35 11.41
CA ALA A 203 23.79 7.97 10.51
C ALA A 203 23.11 8.83 9.42
N LEU A 204 21.93 8.44 8.95
CA LEU A 204 21.14 9.23 8.00
C LEU A 204 20.56 10.50 8.66
N ARG A 205 20.05 10.42 9.90
CA ARG A 205 19.60 11.61 10.65
C ARG A 205 20.76 12.58 10.92
N GLU A 206 21.94 12.07 11.28
CA GLU A 206 23.14 12.89 11.47
C GLU A 206 23.55 13.61 10.18
N LYS A 207 23.55 12.91 9.04
CA LYS A 207 23.79 13.52 7.71
C LYS A 207 22.73 14.57 7.35
N MET A 208 21.45 14.34 7.66
CA MET A 208 20.40 15.36 7.48
C MET A 208 20.65 16.60 8.35
N ALA A 209 21.00 16.43 9.63
CA ALA A 209 21.31 17.56 10.51
C ALA A 209 22.52 18.38 10.01
N GLN A 210 23.56 17.71 9.50
CA GLN A 210 24.72 18.37 8.87
C GLN A 210 24.34 19.16 7.61
N LEU A 211 23.44 18.61 6.77
CA LEU A 211 22.94 19.29 5.57
C LEU A 211 22.06 20.49 5.91
N THR A 212 21.12 20.37 6.87
CA THR A 212 20.32 21.50 7.35
C THR A 212 21.21 22.62 7.89
N GLY A 213 22.19 22.29 8.74
CA GLY A 213 23.18 23.25 9.25
C GLY A 213 24.14 23.79 8.19
N LEU A 214 24.19 23.24 6.96
CA LEU A 214 24.89 23.84 5.81
C LEU A 214 23.98 24.77 5.01
N VAL A 215 22.72 24.37 4.78
CA VAL A 215 21.68 25.21 4.13
C VAL A 215 21.46 26.49 4.92
N GLU A 216 21.24 26.40 6.24
CA GLU A 216 21.07 27.57 7.11
C GLU A 216 22.26 28.55 7.04
N ARG A 217 23.50 28.06 6.86
CA ARG A 217 24.66 28.93 6.67
C ARG A 217 24.62 29.62 5.31
N LYS A 218 24.26 28.89 4.24
CA LYS A 218 24.15 29.45 2.90
C LYS A 218 23.01 30.46 2.76
N ASP A 219 21.89 30.27 3.47
CA ASP A 219 20.81 31.25 3.52
C ASP A 219 21.24 32.54 4.23
N ARG A 220 21.98 32.44 5.34
CA ARG A 220 22.56 33.60 6.04
C ARG A 220 23.58 34.34 5.17
N GLU A 221 24.46 33.61 4.48
CA GLU A 221 25.38 34.20 3.48
C GLU A 221 24.62 34.91 2.35
N LEU A 222 23.52 34.32 1.86
CA LEU A 222 22.67 34.92 0.81
C LEU A 222 21.97 36.20 1.25
N GLU A 223 21.45 36.29 2.48
CA GLU A 223 20.86 37.54 2.97
C GLU A 223 21.91 38.64 3.16
N VAL A 224 23.11 38.32 3.66
CA VAL A 224 24.22 39.31 3.74
C VAL A 224 24.63 39.79 2.34
N LEU A 225 24.66 38.91 1.33
CA LEU A 225 24.91 39.29 -0.07
C LEU A 225 23.77 40.16 -0.64
N LYS A 226 22.50 39.86 -0.32
CA LYS A 226 21.35 40.72 -0.70
C LYS A 226 21.44 42.09 -0.03
N GLU A 227 21.85 42.16 1.24
CA GLU A 227 21.99 43.44 1.97
C GLU A 227 23.14 44.30 1.45
N THR A 228 24.30 43.71 1.19
CA THR A 228 25.42 44.42 0.57
C THR A 228 25.08 44.90 -0.84
N LEU A 229 24.35 44.11 -1.63
CA LEU A 229 23.81 44.53 -2.92
C LEU A 229 22.83 45.71 -2.78
N ARG A 230 21.83 45.62 -1.90
CA ARG A 230 20.89 46.73 -1.57
C ARG A 230 21.66 48.01 -1.18
N ALA A 231 22.66 47.88 -0.31
CA ALA A 231 23.47 49.01 0.15
C ALA A 231 24.36 49.61 -0.95
N SER A 232 24.88 48.81 -1.88
CA SER A 232 25.64 49.31 -3.03
C SER A 232 24.75 50.05 -4.03
N GLN A 233 23.55 49.51 -4.30
CA GLN A 233 22.58 50.10 -5.22
C GLN A 233 22.05 51.43 -4.69
N GLU A 234 21.75 51.52 -3.40
CA GLU A 234 21.29 52.77 -2.78
C GLU A 234 22.42 53.82 -2.70
N LYS A 235 23.67 53.43 -2.42
CA LYS A 235 24.84 54.33 -2.54
C LYS A 235 24.95 54.92 -3.96
N HIS A 236 24.73 54.11 -4.99
CA HIS A 236 24.77 54.58 -6.38
C HIS A 236 23.60 55.52 -6.72
N ARG A 237 22.39 55.28 -6.17
CA ARG A 237 21.26 56.22 -6.28
C ARG A 237 21.55 57.56 -5.59
N VAL A 238 22.13 57.54 -4.39
CA VAL A 238 22.52 58.76 -3.66
C VAL A 238 23.61 59.56 -4.41
N GLN A 239 24.54 58.89 -5.10
CA GLN A 239 25.49 59.56 -6.00
C GLN A 239 24.76 60.25 -7.17
N LEU A 240 23.85 59.54 -7.84
CA LEU A 240 23.02 60.07 -8.94
C LEU A 240 22.09 61.23 -8.54
N TYR A 241 21.73 61.36 -7.26
CA TYR A 241 21.03 62.54 -6.74
C TYR A 241 21.98 63.72 -6.49
N LYS A 242 23.15 63.49 -5.87
CA LYS A 242 24.15 64.55 -5.64
C LYS A 242 24.68 65.16 -6.94
N GLU A 243 24.88 64.35 -7.97
CA GLU A 243 25.30 64.82 -9.31
C GLU A 243 24.25 65.73 -9.98
N LYS A 244 22.96 65.60 -9.62
CA LYS A 244 21.87 66.38 -10.22
C LYS A 244 21.64 67.74 -9.57
N GLU A 245 22.03 67.95 -8.31
CA GLU A 245 21.92 69.26 -7.68
C GLU A 245 23.08 70.21 -8.03
N GLN A 246 24.20 69.70 -8.53
CA GLN A 246 25.42 70.49 -8.74
C GLN A 246 25.59 71.01 -10.19
N LYS A 247 24.64 71.84 -10.66
CA LYS A 247 24.74 72.49 -11.99
C LYS A 247 24.19 73.94 -12.05
N PRO A 248 25.04 74.97 -11.83
CA PRO A 248 24.76 76.34 -12.26
C PRO A 248 24.94 76.51 -13.80
N ARG A 249 24.72 77.74 -14.32
CA ARG A 249 24.27 78.00 -15.70
C ARG A 249 25.13 79.05 -16.44
N ASN A 250 25.48 78.77 -17.71
CA ASN A 250 26.23 79.60 -18.67
C ASN A 250 27.73 79.84 -18.28
N THR A 251 28.69 80.25 -19.13
CA THR A 251 28.78 80.72 -20.55
C THR A 251 29.97 79.99 -21.22
N ALA A 252 29.92 79.47 -22.47
CA ALA A 252 29.94 80.09 -23.82
C ALA A 252 31.32 80.59 -24.34
N LYS A 253 31.73 80.10 -25.55
CA LYS A 253 32.94 80.41 -26.36
C LYS A 253 34.25 79.71 -25.87
N MET A 254 35.25 79.36 -26.69
CA MET A 254 35.56 79.52 -28.15
C MET A 254 36.21 78.25 -28.76
N CYS A 255 36.04 78.06 -30.09
CA CYS A 255 37.01 77.54 -31.10
C CYS A 255 37.73 76.16 -30.97
N ASP A 256 38.14 75.48 -32.07
CA ASP A 256 37.66 75.38 -33.47
C ASP A 256 38.38 74.21 -34.23
N ILE A 257 37.98 73.95 -35.49
CA ILE A 257 38.73 73.30 -36.61
C ILE A 257 38.91 71.76 -36.62
N SER A 258 38.14 71.11 -37.53
CA SER A 258 38.49 69.95 -38.41
C SER A 258 38.86 68.59 -37.78
N VAL A 259 38.77 67.43 -38.46
CA VAL A 259 38.77 67.09 -39.90
C VAL A 259 37.57 66.20 -40.31
N GLN A 260 37.35 66.08 -41.62
CA GLN A 260 36.32 65.27 -42.29
C GLN A 260 36.37 63.76 -41.95
N ILE A 261 35.25 63.08 -42.15
CA ILE A 261 35.13 61.61 -42.08
C ILE A 261 34.76 61.10 -43.48
N GLU A 262 35.61 60.26 -44.08
CA GLU A 262 35.31 59.46 -45.28
C GLU A 262 35.83 58.02 -45.06
N PRO A 263 35.13 56.94 -45.50
CA PRO A 263 35.23 55.66 -44.78
C PRO A 263 35.80 54.49 -45.62
N VAL A 264 37.02 54.04 -45.30
CA VAL A 264 37.57 52.77 -45.85
C VAL A 264 38.27 51.91 -44.79
N HIS A 265 37.49 50.96 -44.25
CA HIS A 265 37.80 49.53 -44.01
C HIS A 265 39.12 49.06 -43.34
N THR A 266 38.99 47.91 -42.64
CA THR A 266 40.06 47.07 -42.02
C THR A 266 40.55 47.64 -40.68
N GLU A 267 40.65 46.89 -39.57
CA GLU A 267 40.57 45.44 -39.35
C GLU A 267 39.31 44.99 -38.57
N ILE A 268 38.42 44.23 -39.22
CA ILE A 268 37.35 43.45 -38.55
C ILE A 268 37.55 41.98 -38.96
N LEU A 269 38.55 41.32 -38.35
CA LEU A 269 39.00 39.97 -38.77
C LEU A 269 39.35 39.02 -37.60
N LEU A 270 38.93 39.31 -36.37
CA LEU A 270 39.22 38.45 -35.20
C LEU A 270 38.01 37.95 -34.38
N SER A 271 36.77 38.44 -34.60
CA SER A 271 35.58 37.88 -33.91
C SER A 271 34.88 36.77 -34.72
N SER A 272 34.93 36.83 -36.05
CA SER A 272 34.11 36.00 -36.94
C SER A 272 34.45 34.51 -36.87
N GLN A 273 35.68 34.12 -36.54
CA GLN A 273 36.07 32.71 -36.47
C GLN A 273 35.47 31.98 -35.25
N GLU A 274 35.24 32.70 -34.14
CA GLU A 274 34.58 32.14 -32.96
C GLU A 274 33.06 32.06 -33.19
N GLU A 275 32.44 33.12 -33.70
CA GLU A 275 30.99 33.15 -33.99
C GLU A 275 30.57 32.13 -35.06
N GLN A 276 31.42 31.87 -36.06
CA GLN A 276 31.21 30.83 -37.06
C GLN A 276 31.29 29.41 -36.45
N SER A 277 32.26 29.17 -35.55
CA SER A 277 32.45 27.84 -34.94
C SER A 277 31.40 27.52 -33.87
N PHE A 278 30.91 28.51 -33.12
CA PHE A 278 29.71 28.34 -32.28
C PHE A 278 28.44 28.14 -33.11
N SER A 279 28.33 28.74 -34.30
CA SER A 279 27.20 28.49 -35.23
C SER A 279 27.21 27.06 -35.78
N ASP A 280 28.36 26.54 -36.21
CA ASP A 280 28.50 25.16 -36.69
C ASP A 280 28.29 24.12 -35.57
N LEU A 281 28.72 24.41 -34.34
CA LEU A 281 28.43 23.57 -33.19
C LEU A 281 26.92 23.62 -32.83
N GLY A 282 26.30 24.79 -32.91
CA GLY A 282 24.87 24.98 -32.75
C GLY A 282 24.04 24.24 -33.81
N ALA A 283 24.50 24.20 -35.06
CA ALA A 283 23.89 23.43 -36.13
C ALA A 283 23.95 21.91 -35.86
N LYS A 284 25.12 21.40 -35.44
CA LYS A 284 25.31 19.98 -35.07
C LYS A 284 24.47 19.59 -33.84
N CYS A 285 24.28 20.50 -32.88
CA CYS A 285 23.51 20.25 -31.66
C CYS A 285 21.98 20.30 -31.83
N LYS A 286 21.44 20.95 -32.88
CA LYS A 286 19.98 21.03 -33.11
C LYS A 286 19.35 19.73 -33.64
N GLY A 287 20.14 18.82 -34.21
CA GLY A 287 19.69 17.50 -34.66
C GLY A 287 20.05 16.36 -33.70
N SER A 288 21.29 16.32 -33.21
CA SER A 288 21.88 15.15 -32.54
C SER A 288 21.10 14.66 -31.32
N ARG A 289 20.71 15.54 -30.39
CA ARG A 289 19.92 15.14 -29.21
C ARG A 289 18.53 14.60 -29.58
N HIS A 290 17.90 15.13 -30.62
CA HIS A 290 16.57 14.68 -31.03
C HIS A 290 16.66 13.34 -31.79
N GLU A 291 17.66 13.16 -32.65
CA GLU A 291 17.93 11.87 -33.30
C GLU A 291 18.38 10.80 -32.27
N GLU A 292 19.16 11.14 -31.24
CA GLU A 292 19.45 10.22 -30.13
C GLU A 292 18.18 9.76 -29.40
N ILE A 293 17.26 10.69 -29.09
CA ILE A 293 15.97 10.37 -28.45
C ILE A 293 15.14 9.48 -29.39
N ILE A 294 15.06 9.84 -30.68
CA ILE A 294 14.36 9.05 -31.70
C ILE A 294 14.99 7.66 -31.85
N GLN A 295 16.32 7.51 -31.79
CA GLN A 295 17.00 6.21 -31.85
C GLN A 295 16.81 5.39 -30.57
N ARG A 296 16.84 6.02 -29.39
CA ARG A 296 16.48 5.36 -28.12
C ARG A 296 15.02 4.90 -28.12
N GLN A 297 14.10 5.71 -28.64
CA GLN A 297 12.68 5.35 -28.81
C GLN A 297 12.49 4.23 -29.85
N LYS A 298 13.13 4.32 -31.03
CA LYS A 298 13.15 3.24 -32.04
C LYS A 298 13.69 1.93 -31.46
N LYS A 299 14.79 1.98 -30.69
CA LYS A 299 15.38 0.82 -30.01
C LYS A 299 14.42 0.23 -28.97
N ALA A 300 13.91 1.04 -28.05
CA ALA A 300 12.94 0.60 -27.04
C ALA A 300 11.65 0.03 -27.67
N LEU A 301 11.16 0.60 -28.78
CA LEU A 301 10.03 0.05 -29.53
C LEU A 301 10.37 -1.28 -30.23
N SER A 302 11.59 -1.44 -30.75
CA SER A 302 12.02 -2.72 -31.32
C SER A 302 12.22 -3.80 -30.25
N GLU A 303 12.71 -3.43 -29.07
CA GLU A 303 12.88 -4.31 -27.91
C GLU A 303 11.53 -4.71 -27.31
N LEU A 304 10.59 -3.77 -27.19
CA LEU A 304 9.21 -4.05 -26.78
C LEU A 304 8.49 -4.94 -27.80
N ARG A 305 8.67 -4.72 -29.11
CA ARG A 305 8.15 -5.63 -30.16
C ARG A 305 8.80 -7.00 -30.13
N ALA A 306 10.08 -7.10 -29.79
CA ALA A 306 10.76 -8.38 -29.59
C ALA A 306 10.18 -9.13 -28.37
N ARG A 307 10.03 -8.46 -27.22
CA ARG A 307 9.38 -9.02 -26.02
C ARG A 307 7.92 -9.41 -26.27
N ILE A 308 7.14 -8.59 -26.98
CA ILE A 308 5.76 -8.96 -27.36
C ILE A 308 5.78 -10.22 -28.23
N LYS A 309 6.64 -10.30 -29.25
CA LYS A 309 6.77 -11.49 -30.11
C LYS A 309 7.30 -12.72 -29.37
N GLU A 310 8.06 -12.54 -28.31
CA GLU A 310 8.56 -13.60 -27.42
C GLU A 310 7.46 -14.08 -26.46
N LEU A 311 6.67 -13.17 -25.89
CA LEU A 311 5.48 -13.47 -25.09
C LEU A 311 4.38 -14.14 -25.94
N GLU A 312 4.11 -13.65 -27.15
CA GLU A 312 3.22 -14.29 -28.12
C GLU A 312 3.67 -15.72 -28.42
N ARG A 313 4.98 -15.96 -28.59
CA ARG A 313 5.55 -17.30 -28.76
C ARG A 313 5.38 -18.16 -27.52
N ALA A 314 5.66 -17.65 -26.32
CA ALA A 314 5.47 -18.36 -25.06
C ALA A 314 3.99 -18.76 -24.87
N CYS A 315 3.06 -17.83 -25.10
CA CYS A 315 1.61 -18.09 -25.04
C CYS A 315 1.12 -19.04 -26.13
N SER A 316 1.76 -19.09 -27.31
CA SER A 316 1.36 -19.97 -28.42
C SER A 316 1.63 -21.47 -28.20
N SER A 317 2.30 -21.85 -27.11
CA SER A 317 2.64 -23.25 -26.81
C SER A 317 1.49 -24.06 -26.18
N ASN A 318 0.45 -23.39 -25.67
CA ASN A 318 -0.75 -24.07 -25.16
C ASN A 318 -1.77 -24.26 -26.28
N HIS A 319 -2.14 -25.52 -26.50
CA HIS A 319 -2.90 -25.94 -27.68
C HIS A 319 -4.40 -25.63 -27.56
N LYS A 320 -5.06 -25.66 -28.72
CA LYS A 320 -6.52 -25.71 -28.96
C LYS A 320 -7.24 -26.69 -28.00
N ASP A 321 -8.53 -26.58 -27.67
CA ASP A 321 -9.65 -26.01 -28.47
C ASP A 321 -10.88 -25.55 -27.59
N PRO A 322 -12.19 -25.51 -27.99
CA PRO A 322 -12.99 -24.28 -27.84
C PRO A 322 -14.35 -24.43 -27.07
N LEU A 323 -15.26 -23.46 -27.27
CA LEU A 323 -16.62 -23.26 -26.69
C LEU A 323 -16.66 -22.72 -25.24
N THR A 324 -17.73 -22.06 -24.74
CA THR A 324 -18.80 -21.19 -25.30
C THR A 324 -19.58 -20.60 -24.12
N GLU A 325 -19.90 -19.29 -24.15
CA GLU A 325 -20.83 -18.58 -23.22
C GLU A 325 -20.45 -18.65 -21.70
N SER A 326 -20.75 -17.69 -20.84
CA SER A 326 -21.91 -16.79 -20.78
C SER A 326 -21.54 -15.43 -20.16
N TYR A 327 -22.03 -14.35 -20.77
CA TYR A 327 -22.02 -13.00 -20.21
C TYR A 327 -23.40 -12.73 -19.58
N LEU A 328 -23.46 -12.17 -18.35
CA LEU A 328 -24.59 -11.56 -17.62
C LEU A 328 -24.23 -11.61 -16.12
N ASP A 329 -23.77 -10.53 -15.49
CA ASP A 329 -24.55 -9.37 -15.04
C ASP A 329 -25.57 -9.73 -13.94
N LEU A 330 -25.15 -9.59 -12.67
CA LEU A 330 -25.87 -10.06 -11.49
C LEU A 330 -26.89 -9.01 -10.99
N LYS A 331 -28.06 -8.98 -11.62
CA LYS A 331 -29.10 -7.97 -11.34
C LYS A 331 -29.87 -8.21 -10.04
N THR A 332 -29.87 -7.23 -9.15
CA THR A 332 -30.55 -7.25 -7.85
C THR A 332 -32.08 -7.29 -7.97
N VAL A 333 -32.74 -8.40 -7.63
CA VAL A 333 -34.21 -8.46 -7.46
C VAL A 333 -34.63 -9.22 -6.20
N ARG A 334 -35.11 -8.43 -5.24
CA ARG A 334 -35.98 -8.75 -4.09
C ARG A 334 -37.03 -9.84 -4.34
N MET A 335 -37.18 -10.78 -3.39
CA MET A 335 -38.50 -11.21 -2.95
C MET A 335 -38.53 -11.60 -1.45
N GLU A 336 -39.68 -11.43 -0.82
CA GLU A 336 -39.94 -11.64 0.60
C GLU A 336 -40.89 -12.83 0.80
N LYS A 337 -40.70 -13.63 1.87
CA LYS A 337 -41.67 -13.81 2.99
C LYS A 337 -41.40 -15.06 3.84
N ASN A 338 -41.51 -14.86 5.17
CA ASN A 338 -42.19 -15.66 6.21
C ASN A 338 -42.18 -17.21 6.09
N VAL A 339 -41.92 -17.96 7.15
CA VAL A 339 -42.67 -18.03 8.44
C VAL A 339 -41.68 -18.42 9.56
N GLN A 340 -41.71 -17.83 10.76
CA GLN A 340 -42.57 -18.26 11.89
C GLN A 340 -42.70 -17.17 12.96
N LYS A 341 -43.86 -17.11 13.63
CA LYS A 341 -44.10 -16.28 14.84
C LYS A 341 -44.00 -17.13 16.11
N LEU A 342 -43.70 -16.53 17.26
CA LEU A 342 -44.72 -16.16 18.28
C LEU A 342 -44.11 -15.98 19.70
N LEU A 343 -44.77 -15.12 20.49
CA LEU A 343 -44.72 -14.93 21.95
C LEU A 343 -43.54 -14.15 22.56
N ASP A 344 -43.89 -12.95 23.03
CA ASP A 344 -43.24 -12.25 24.12
C ASP A 344 -43.30 -13.03 25.44
N ALA A 345 -42.25 -12.90 26.26
CA ALA A 345 -42.37 -13.02 27.71
C ALA A 345 -41.28 -12.16 28.40
N LYS A 346 -41.72 -11.10 29.09
CA LYS A 346 -40.92 -10.45 30.12
C LYS A 346 -40.74 -11.42 31.30
N PRO A 347 -39.63 -11.31 32.05
CA PRO A 347 -39.82 -10.96 33.47
C PRO A 347 -39.04 -9.70 33.85
N ASP A 348 -39.63 -8.88 34.72
CA ASP A 348 -38.90 -7.84 35.43
C ASP A 348 -38.06 -8.49 36.56
N MET A 349 -36.77 -8.17 36.63
CA MET A 349 -35.92 -8.59 37.74
C MET A 349 -36.16 -7.70 38.95
N THR A 350 -36.70 -8.29 40.02
CA THR A 350 -37.02 -7.58 41.26
C THR A 350 -35.75 -7.08 41.95
N THR A 351 -35.73 -5.80 42.34
CA THR A 351 -34.70 -5.23 43.20
C THR A 351 -34.67 -5.98 44.54
N LEU A 352 -33.58 -6.71 44.81
CA LEU A 352 -33.27 -7.27 46.13
C LEU A 352 -32.08 -6.56 46.75
N SER A 353 -32.10 -6.44 48.07
CA SER A 353 -31.42 -5.37 48.79
C SER A 353 -29.89 -5.49 48.81
N ARG A 354 -29.25 -4.33 48.74
CA ARG A 354 -27.92 -4.08 49.31
C ARG A 354 -27.91 -4.58 50.76
N ILE A 355 -27.03 -5.53 51.08
CA ILE A 355 -26.66 -5.83 52.47
C ILE A 355 -25.41 -5.01 52.78
N GLU A 356 -25.57 -3.95 53.56
CA GLU A 356 -24.44 -3.25 54.17
C GLU A 356 -23.95 -4.05 55.38
N ILE A 357 -22.69 -4.48 55.34
CA ILE A 357 -22.02 -5.07 56.50
C ILE A 357 -21.61 -3.92 57.43
N ALA A 358 -22.55 -3.49 58.28
CA ALA A 358 -22.27 -2.55 59.35
C ALA A 358 -21.40 -3.22 60.42
N VAL A 359 -20.22 -2.65 60.69
CA VAL A 359 -19.30 -3.13 61.74
C VAL A 359 -19.76 -2.60 63.10
N PRO A 360 -20.07 -3.47 64.08
CA PRO A 360 -20.22 -3.05 65.47
C PRO A 360 -18.82 -2.92 66.10
N GLN A 361 -18.44 -1.73 66.55
CA GLN A 361 -17.25 -1.54 67.39
C GLN A 361 -17.54 -1.91 68.85
N ASN A 362 -16.47 -2.14 69.61
CA ASN A 362 -16.52 -2.47 71.04
C ASN A 362 -17.29 -1.43 71.86
N GLY A 363 -18.15 -1.91 72.78
CA GLY A 363 -18.71 -1.12 73.87
C GLY A 363 -18.90 -1.97 75.12
N LEU A 364 -18.28 -1.60 76.24
CA LEU A 364 -18.46 -2.30 77.52
C LEU A 364 -19.79 -1.89 78.18
N ALA A 365 -20.50 -2.87 78.74
CA ALA A 365 -21.45 -2.66 79.83
C ALA A 365 -21.53 -3.91 80.71
N ASN A 366 -21.08 -3.81 81.96
CA ASN A 366 -21.24 -4.87 82.96
C ASN A 366 -22.50 -4.61 83.79
N SER A 367 -23.39 -5.60 83.94
CA SER A 367 -24.17 -5.78 85.18
C SER A 367 -24.89 -7.14 85.26
N ALA A 368 -25.38 -7.45 86.46
CA ALA A 368 -26.31 -8.54 86.81
C ALA A 368 -25.86 -10.00 86.55
N ILE A 369 -25.38 -10.66 87.61
CA ILE A 369 -25.13 -12.11 87.67
C ILE A 369 -26.45 -12.87 87.92
N LEU A 370 -26.72 -13.92 87.15
CA LEU A 370 -27.64 -15.01 87.51
C LEU A 370 -27.06 -16.38 87.08
N PRO A 371 -27.26 -17.47 87.84
CA PRO A 371 -26.54 -18.73 87.64
C PRO A 371 -27.17 -19.61 86.53
N MET A 372 -26.56 -19.60 85.36
CA MET A 372 -27.06 -20.27 84.13
C MET A 372 -26.25 -21.53 83.73
N GLU A 373 -25.57 -22.18 84.68
CA GLU A 373 -24.61 -23.28 84.40
C GLU A 373 -25.20 -24.54 83.72
N LYS A 374 -26.52 -24.63 83.55
CA LYS A 374 -27.19 -25.71 82.82
C LYS A 374 -27.63 -25.36 81.39
N SER A 375 -27.69 -24.09 80.97
CA SER A 375 -28.01 -23.77 79.56
C SER A 375 -26.77 -23.77 78.66
N GLY A 376 -25.63 -23.25 79.15
CA GLY A 376 -24.42 -23.07 78.32
C GLY A 376 -23.88 -24.36 77.68
N LYS A 377 -24.15 -25.53 78.28
CA LYS A 377 -23.79 -26.83 77.68
C LYS A 377 -24.73 -27.28 76.55
N MET A 378 -25.97 -26.80 76.54
CA MET A 378 -26.93 -27.03 75.46
C MET A 378 -26.72 -26.02 74.34
N ASP A 379 -26.51 -24.75 74.69
CA ASP A 379 -26.20 -23.63 73.79
C ASP A 379 -24.94 -23.90 72.93
N VAL A 380 -23.85 -24.38 73.55
CA VAL A 380 -22.63 -24.78 72.81
C VAL A 380 -22.88 -26.01 71.90
N ALA A 381 -23.73 -26.95 72.30
CA ALA A 381 -24.05 -28.11 71.46
C ALA A 381 -24.94 -27.72 70.25
N GLU A 382 -25.89 -26.81 70.45
CA GLU A 382 -26.75 -26.25 69.40
C GLU A 382 -25.94 -25.39 68.42
N ALA A 383 -25.02 -24.55 68.91
CA ALA A 383 -24.09 -23.79 68.07
C ALA A 383 -23.21 -24.71 67.19
N LEU A 384 -22.73 -25.83 67.74
CA LEU A 384 -21.95 -26.82 66.98
C LEU A 384 -22.79 -27.54 65.93
N ASP A 385 -24.02 -27.99 66.26
CA ASP A 385 -24.98 -28.58 65.31
C ASP A 385 -25.28 -27.61 64.14
N LEU A 386 -25.54 -26.34 64.46
CA LEU A 386 -25.78 -25.29 63.46
C LEU A 386 -24.56 -25.05 62.57
N SER A 387 -23.35 -25.08 63.16
CA SER A 387 -22.10 -24.93 62.41
C SER A 387 -21.84 -26.09 61.44
N GLU A 388 -22.12 -27.34 61.86
CA GLU A 388 -21.99 -28.50 60.97
C GLU A 388 -23.05 -28.46 59.87
N LYS A 389 -24.31 -28.09 60.19
CA LYS A 389 -25.35 -27.91 59.16
C LYS A 389 -24.95 -26.85 58.12
N LEU A 390 -24.43 -25.70 58.55
CA LEU A 390 -23.95 -24.65 57.65
C LEU A 390 -22.80 -25.12 56.76
N TYR A 391 -21.82 -25.84 57.32
CA TYR A 391 -20.75 -26.46 56.54
C TYR A 391 -21.29 -27.45 55.49
N MET A 392 -22.28 -28.25 55.88
CA MET A 392 -22.91 -29.25 55.02
C MET A 392 -23.71 -28.63 53.88
N ASP A 393 -24.51 -27.60 54.14
CA ASP A 393 -25.31 -26.92 53.13
C ASP A 393 -24.42 -26.07 52.20
N MET A 394 -23.35 -25.46 52.73
CA MET A 394 -22.30 -24.83 51.92
C MET A 394 -21.61 -25.84 50.99
N SER A 395 -21.18 -26.99 51.51
CA SER A 395 -20.45 -28.00 50.72
C SER A 395 -21.31 -28.61 49.60
N LYS A 396 -22.60 -28.87 49.86
CA LYS A 396 -23.59 -29.24 48.83
C LYS A 396 -23.72 -28.18 47.73
N THR A 397 -23.84 -26.92 48.14
CA THR A 397 -24.00 -25.79 47.21
C THR A 397 -22.74 -25.63 46.35
N LEU A 398 -21.55 -25.75 46.95
CA LEU A 398 -20.26 -25.62 46.27
C LEU A 398 -20.02 -26.76 45.27
N GLY A 399 -20.26 -28.01 45.67
CA GLY A 399 -20.18 -29.17 44.77
C GLY A 399 -21.16 -29.07 43.59
N SER A 400 -22.39 -28.61 43.86
CA SER A 400 -23.40 -28.37 42.82
C SER A 400 -22.99 -27.29 41.82
N LEU A 401 -22.50 -26.13 42.30
CA LEU A 401 -22.05 -25.02 41.47
C LEU A 401 -20.82 -25.36 40.62
N MET A 402 -19.91 -26.18 41.16
CA MET A 402 -18.68 -26.62 40.47
C MET A 402 -18.85 -27.89 39.64
N ASN A 403 -20.03 -28.54 39.71
CA ASN A 403 -20.32 -29.85 39.13
C ASN A 403 -19.32 -30.93 39.58
N VAL A 404 -18.99 -30.93 40.87
CA VAL A 404 -18.22 -31.98 41.55
C VAL A 404 -19.24 -32.92 42.20
N LYS A 405 -19.31 -34.15 41.69
CA LYS A 405 -20.32 -35.15 42.12
C LYS A 405 -19.89 -35.90 43.38
N ASP A 406 -18.58 -36.06 43.57
CA ASP A 406 -17.99 -37.01 44.51
C ASP A 406 -17.55 -36.33 45.82
N MET A 407 -18.42 -35.47 46.38
CA MET A 407 -18.21 -34.78 47.66
C MET A 407 -18.37 -35.77 48.83
N SER A 408 -17.29 -36.49 49.10
CA SER A 408 -17.20 -37.66 49.98
C SER A 408 -17.14 -37.33 51.49
N GLY A 409 -16.83 -36.09 51.87
CA GLY A 409 -16.77 -35.58 53.24
C GLY A 409 -18.11 -35.16 53.84
N HIS A 410 -19.22 -35.37 53.12
CA HIS A 410 -20.59 -35.01 53.52
C HIS A 410 -21.19 -35.94 54.59
N VAL A 411 -20.48 -36.08 55.72
CA VAL A 411 -20.82 -36.99 56.82
C VAL A 411 -20.77 -36.24 58.16
N SER A 412 -21.84 -36.32 58.95
CA SER A 412 -21.91 -35.68 60.27
C SER A 412 -20.94 -36.34 61.26
N MET A 413 -20.22 -35.53 62.03
CA MET A 413 -19.23 -36.01 63.01
C MET A 413 -19.83 -36.30 64.40
N LYS A 414 -21.10 -35.95 64.62
CA LYS A 414 -21.73 -35.86 65.95
C LYS A 414 -21.66 -37.14 66.80
N TYR A 415 -21.73 -38.30 66.17
CA TYR A 415 -21.74 -39.62 66.85
C TYR A 415 -20.55 -40.51 66.48
N LEU A 416 -19.56 -39.99 65.76
CA LEU A 416 -18.38 -40.74 65.30
C LEU A 416 -17.33 -40.90 66.42
N SER A 417 -16.60 -42.01 66.40
CA SER A 417 -15.38 -42.21 67.19
C SER A 417 -14.23 -41.29 66.72
N SER A 418 -13.14 -41.20 67.50
CA SER A 418 -12.01 -40.33 67.16
C SER A 418 -11.34 -40.72 65.83
N GLU A 419 -11.24 -42.01 65.54
CA GLU A 419 -10.63 -42.51 64.30
C GLU A 419 -11.53 -42.25 63.08
N GLU A 420 -12.85 -42.43 63.22
CA GLU A 420 -13.82 -42.10 62.17
C GLU A 420 -13.88 -40.60 61.88
N ARG A 421 -13.74 -39.75 62.91
CA ARG A 421 -13.60 -38.29 62.74
C ARG A 421 -12.36 -37.93 61.94
N GLU A 422 -11.24 -38.62 62.16
CA GLU A 422 -10.03 -38.40 61.37
C GLU A 422 -10.22 -38.82 59.91
N ARG A 423 -10.85 -39.98 59.65
CA ARG A 423 -11.21 -40.41 58.29
C ARG A 423 -12.16 -39.40 57.61
N VAL A 424 -13.14 -38.84 58.33
CA VAL A 424 -14.02 -37.76 57.83
C VAL A 424 -13.25 -36.46 57.58
N SER A 425 -12.25 -36.13 58.41
CA SER A 425 -11.34 -35.00 58.14
C SER A 425 -10.57 -35.20 56.84
N GLN A 426 -10.01 -36.39 56.60
CA GLN A 426 -9.31 -36.75 55.36
C GLN A 426 -10.24 -36.75 54.12
N LEU A 427 -11.50 -37.19 54.28
CA LEU A 427 -12.54 -37.07 53.25
C LEU A 427 -12.81 -35.59 52.91
N ARG A 428 -13.04 -34.75 53.93
CA ARG A 428 -13.29 -33.30 53.78
C ARG A 428 -12.08 -32.54 53.19
N GLN A 429 -10.85 -32.96 53.48
CA GLN A 429 -9.65 -32.39 52.85
C GLN A 429 -9.61 -32.70 51.35
N ARG A 430 -9.81 -33.96 50.94
CA ARG A 430 -9.85 -34.34 49.52
C ARG A 430 -10.98 -33.63 48.75
N ASP A 431 -12.13 -33.44 49.39
CA ASP A 431 -13.24 -32.66 48.83
C ASP A 431 -12.85 -31.19 48.59
N LEU A 432 -12.07 -30.58 49.49
CA LEU A 432 -11.50 -29.24 49.31
C LEU A 432 -10.45 -29.21 48.20
N ASP A 433 -9.58 -30.21 48.11
CA ASP A 433 -8.55 -30.32 47.08
C ASP A 433 -9.19 -30.42 45.67
N LEU A 434 -10.24 -31.24 45.52
CA LEU A 434 -11.06 -31.33 44.30
C LEU A 434 -11.70 -29.97 43.92
N VAL A 435 -12.15 -29.20 44.90
CA VAL A 435 -12.67 -27.83 44.72
C VAL A 435 -11.57 -26.87 44.27
N PHE A 436 -10.37 -26.91 44.87
CA PHE A 436 -9.23 -26.09 44.47
C PHE A 436 -8.75 -26.40 43.05
N ASP A 437 -8.65 -27.68 42.69
CA ASP A 437 -8.36 -28.11 41.32
C ASP A 437 -9.42 -27.59 40.34
N LYS A 438 -10.70 -27.65 40.72
CA LYS A 438 -11.79 -27.18 39.85
C LYS A 438 -11.77 -25.68 39.65
N ILE A 439 -11.53 -24.90 40.71
CA ILE A 439 -11.30 -23.44 40.64
C ILE A 439 -10.10 -23.14 39.73
N THR A 440 -9.00 -23.88 39.88
CA THR A 440 -7.77 -23.68 39.09
C THR A 440 -7.99 -24.00 37.61
N GLN A 441 -8.68 -25.10 37.28
CA GLN A 441 -9.10 -25.41 35.91
C GLN A 441 -9.98 -24.31 35.30
N LEU A 442 -10.91 -23.75 36.08
CA LEU A 442 -11.80 -22.67 35.63
C LEU A 442 -11.04 -21.35 35.43
N LYS A 443 -10.15 -20.98 36.36
CA LYS A 443 -9.25 -19.82 36.24
C LYS A 443 -8.39 -19.92 34.98
N ASN A 444 -7.65 -21.03 34.83
CA ASN A 444 -6.77 -21.23 33.68
C ASN A 444 -7.55 -21.28 32.36
N ARG A 445 -8.86 -21.62 32.38
CA ARG A 445 -9.76 -21.57 31.21
C ARG A 445 -10.29 -20.17 30.92
N LEU A 446 -10.48 -19.34 31.95
CA LEU A 446 -10.85 -17.94 31.83
C LEU A 446 -9.68 -17.12 31.27
N GLU A 447 -8.48 -17.27 31.82
CA GLU A 447 -7.26 -16.57 31.36
C GLU A 447 -7.01 -16.80 29.85
N ARG A 448 -7.07 -18.06 29.39
CA ARG A 448 -6.97 -18.40 27.94
C ARG A 448 -8.09 -17.82 27.08
N LYS A 449 -9.29 -17.59 27.64
CA LYS A 449 -10.37 -16.89 26.92
C LYS A 449 -10.11 -15.39 26.84
N GLU A 450 -9.58 -14.78 27.90
CA GLU A 450 -9.20 -13.38 27.90
C GLU A 450 -8.01 -13.12 26.96
N GLU A 451 -7.05 -14.03 26.88
CA GLU A 451 -5.97 -13.98 25.88
C GLU A 451 -6.50 -14.02 24.45
N LEU A 452 -7.47 -14.88 24.17
CA LEU A 452 -8.14 -14.96 22.87
C LEU A 452 -8.94 -13.67 22.55
N LEU A 453 -9.64 -13.10 23.53
CA LEU A 453 -10.32 -11.81 23.39
C LEU A 453 -9.34 -10.66 23.12
N ARG A 454 -8.21 -10.61 23.85
CA ARG A 454 -7.10 -9.67 23.58
C ARG A 454 -6.41 -9.91 22.22
N GLY A 455 -6.61 -11.08 21.61
CA GLY A 455 -6.29 -11.35 20.20
C GLY A 455 -7.25 -10.60 19.30
N TYR A 456 -8.55 -10.91 19.39
CA TYR A 456 -9.59 -10.29 18.56
C TYR A 456 -9.65 -8.75 18.71
N GLU A 457 -9.35 -8.19 19.87
CA GLU A 457 -9.23 -6.74 20.07
C GLU A 457 -8.12 -6.12 19.20
N LYS A 458 -6.98 -6.80 19.03
CA LYS A 458 -5.90 -6.38 18.14
C LYS A 458 -6.29 -6.53 16.67
N ASP A 459 -6.95 -7.63 16.31
CA ASP A 459 -7.40 -7.89 14.94
C ASP A 459 -8.43 -6.84 14.49
N ILE A 460 -9.36 -6.47 15.38
CA ILE A 460 -10.32 -5.38 15.18
C ILE A 460 -9.61 -4.04 15.00
N GLU A 461 -8.55 -3.77 15.75
CA GLU A 461 -7.79 -2.52 15.63
C GLU A 461 -6.94 -2.47 14.35
N GLN A 462 -6.31 -3.59 13.95
CA GLN A 462 -5.68 -3.72 12.63
C GLN A 462 -6.69 -3.51 11.49
N LEU A 463 -7.90 -4.05 11.61
CA LEU A 463 -8.98 -3.85 10.63
C LEU A 463 -9.42 -2.37 10.53
N ARG A 464 -9.47 -1.65 11.66
CA ARG A 464 -9.72 -0.19 11.68
C ARG A 464 -8.61 0.57 10.95
N GLN A 465 -7.35 0.26 11.24
CA GLN A 465 -6.19 0.90 10.60
C GLN A 465 -6.17 0.61 9.08
N SER A 466 -6.38 -0.65 8.68
CA SER A 466 -6.53 -1.06 7.28
C SER A 466 -7.67 -0.32 6.57
N LYS A 467 -8.81 -0.10 7.25
CA LYS A 467 -9.94 0.67 6.70
C LYS A 467 -9.58 2.14 6.48
N VAL A 468 -8.86 2.78 7.40
CA VAL A 468 -8.37 4.16 7.23
C VAL A 468 -7.38 4.24 6.06
N SER A 469 -6.45 3.29 5.94
CA SER A 469 -5.52 3.22 4.79
C SER A 469 -6.26 3.02 3.46
N MET A 470 -7.27 2.16 3.42
CA MET A 470 -8.13 1.95 2.25
C MET A 470 -8.87 3.23 1.85
N GLN A 471 -9.44 3.98 2.81
CA GLN A 471 -10.08 5.27 2.54
C GLN A 471 -9.09 6.31 2.02
N MET A 472 -7.86 6.32 2.53
CA MET A 472 -6.79 7.19 2.01
C MET A 472 -6.46 6.87 0.56
N TYR A 473 -6.26 5.58 0.20
CA TYR A 473 -6.04 5.18 -1.19
C TYR A 473 -7.24 5.48 -2.10
N GLN A 474 -8.47 5.23 -1.64
CA GLN A 474 -9.69 5.58 -2.38
C GLN A 474 -9.74 7.10 -2.68
N SER A 475 -9.35 7.95 -1.72
CA SER A 475 -9.26 9.40 -1.92
C SER A 475 -8.14 9.83 -2.88
N GLN A 476 -7.11 9.00 -3.07
CA GLN A 476 -6.05 9.23 -4.06
C GLN A 476 -6.49 8.79 -5.46
N MET A 477 -7.18 7.63 -5.57
CA MET A 477 -7.75 7.17 -6.85
C MET A 477 -8.75 8.19 -7.40
N ALA A 478 -9.69 8.68 -6.59
CA ALA A 478 -10.65 9.70 -7.02
C ALA A 478 -9.98 11.00 -7.54
N LYS A 479 -8.85 11.41 -6.94
CA LYS A 479 -8.08 12.58 -7.42
C LYS A 479 -7.34 12.32 -8.73
N LEU A 480 -6.92 11.08 -8.98
CA LEU A 480 -6.33 10.68 -10.26
C LEU A 480 -7.40 10.55 -11.35
N GLU A 481 -8.58 10.02 -11.02
CA GLU A 481 -9.76 10.01 -11.89
C GLU A 481 -10.14 11.45 -12.30
N ASP A 482 -10.28 12.37 -11.34
CA ASP A 482 -10.50 13.81 -11.58
C ASP A 482 -9.42 14.43 -12.50
N SER A 483 -8.17 13.99 -12.40
CA SER A 483 -7.07 14.46 -13.26
C SER A 483 -7.19 13.91 -14.68
N ILE A 484 -7.51 12.62 -14.81
CA ILE A 484 -7.70 11.95 -16.10
C ILE A 484 -8.90 12.56 -16.85
N TYR A 485 -10.01 12.87 -16.16
CA TYR A 485 -11.15 13.56 -16.79
C TYR A 485 -10.77 14.95 -17.31
N LYS A 486 -9.97 15.73 -16.57
CA LYS A 486 -9.47 17.04 -17.03
C LYS A 486 -8.51 16.92 -18.21
N GLU A 487 -7.57 15.97 -18.17
CA GLU A 487 -6.68 15.69 -19.31
C GLU A 487 -7.46 15.28 -20.56
N VAL A 488 -8.58 14.55 -20.41
CA VAL A 488 -9.48 14.19 -21.52
C VAL A 488 -10.23 15.42 -22.05
N GLU A 489 -10.70 16.32 -21.19
CA GLU A 489 -11.34 17.58 -21.58
C GLU A 489 -10.36 18.53 -22.30
N GLU A 490 -9.18 18.77 -21.72
CA GLU A 490 -8.11 19.57 -22.35
C GLU A 490 -7.70 18.99 -23.71
N LYS A 491 -7.58 17.66 -23.81
CA LYS A 491 -7.29 16.95 -25.07
C LYS A 491 -8.41 17.07 -26.10
N ALA A 492 -9.67 17.20 -25.68
CA ALA A 492 -10.79 17.47 -26.58
C ALA A 492 -10.75 18.93 -27.09
N LEU A 493 -10.51 19.90 -26.20
CA LEU A 493 -10.36 21.32 -26.56
C LEU A 493 -9.16 21.56 -27.50
N LEU A 494 -8.03 20.89 -27.24
CA LEU A 494 -6.84 20.96 -28.09
C LEU A 494 -7.06 20.33 -29.48
N LYS A 495 -7.84 19.24 -29.57
CA LYS A 495 -8.27 18.68 -30.85
C LYS A 495 -9.15 19.66 -31.63
N GLU A 496 -10.16 20.25 -30.97
CA GLU A 496 -11.04 21.21 -31.64
C GLU A 496 -10.26 22.46 -32.11
N ALA A 497 -9.32 22.95 -31.31
CA ALA A 497 -8.41 24.02 -31.69
C ALA A 497 -7.55 23.65 -32.92
N LEU A 498 -6.96 22.44 -32.93
CA LEU A 498 -6.21 21.92 -34.07
C LEU A 498 -7.09 21.86 -35.33
N GLU A 499 -8.26 21.20 -35.26
CA GLU A 499 -9.19 21.07 -36.37
C GLU A 499 -9.61 22.45 -36.92
N ARG A 500 -9.90 23.44 -36.06
CA ARG A 500 -10.19 24.82 -36.48
C ARG A 500 -9.01 25.45 -37.24
N THR A 501 -7.76 25.30 -36.77
CA THR A 501 -6.58 25.81 -37.49
C THR A 501 -6.31 25.07 -38.80
N GLU A 502 -6.58 23.76 -38.88
CA GLU A 502 -6.47 23.00 -40.12
C GLU A 502 -7.50 23.46 -41.16
N HIS A 503 -8.73 23.75 -40.75
CA HIS A 503 -9.76 24.30 -41.64
C HIS A 503 -9.36 25.68 -42.18
N GLN A 504 -8.84 26.57 -41.32
CA GLN A 504 -8.29 27.88 -41.74
C GLN A 504 -7.15 27.71 -42.75
N LEU A 505 -6.17 26.85 -42.45
CA LEU A 505 -5.04 26.57 -43.34
C LEU A 505 -5.50 25.96 -44.68
N HIS A 506 -6.54 25.12 -44.70
CA HIS A 506 -7.13 24.62 -45.94
C HIS A 506 -7.83 25.72 -46.75
N GLN A 507 -8.53 26.65 -46.09
CA GLN A 507 -9.12 27.83 -46.74
C GLN A 507 -8.04 28.75 -47.33
N GLU A 508 -6.99 29.07 -46.58
CA GLU A 508 -5.84 29.84 -47.08
C GLU A 508 -5.13 29.13 -48.23
N LYS A 509 -4.92 27.81 -48.16
CA LYS A 509 -4.35 27.03 -49.27
C LYS A 509 -5.25 27.06 -50.51
N ARG A 510 -6.57 27.21 -50.39
CA ARG A 510 -7.49 27.42 -51.54
C ARG A 510 -7.36 28.83 -52.10
N ILE A 511 -7.39 29.86 -51.24
CA ILE A 511 -7.28 31.27 -51.65
C ILE A 511 -5.93 31.54 -52.32
N ASN A 512 -4.81 31.08 -51.74
CA ASN A 512 -3.48 31.23 -52.32
C ASN A 512 -3.33 30.53 -53.68
N ARG A 513 -4.00 29.40 -53.91
CA ARG A 513 -4.03 28.74 -55.23
C ARG A 513 -4.80 29.58 -56.25
N ALA A 514 -5.94 30.15 -55.88
CA ALA A 514 -6.70 31.06 -56.75
C ALA A 514 -5.91 32.35 -57.08
N ILE A 515 -5.24 32.95 -56.09
CA ILE A 515 -4.38 34.14 -56.28
C ILE A 515 -3.23 33.82 -57.24
N ARG A 516 -2.55 32.68 -57.08
CA ARG A 516 -1.49 32.25 -58.02
C ARG A 516 -2.03 32.09 -59.44
N GLN A 517 -3.15 31.40 -59.62
CA GLN A 517 -3.80 31.25 -60.93
C GLN A 517 -4.34 32.57 -61.51
N GLN A 518 -4.62 33.59 -60.69
CA GLN A 518 -4.98 34.92 -61.17
C GLN A 518 -3.73 35.69 -61.61
N LYS A 519 -2.65 35.65 -60.82
CA LYS A 519 -1.37 36.30 -61.13
C LYS A 519 -0.74 35.73 -62.39
N GLU A 520 -0.74 34.41 -62.53
CA GLU A 520 -0.30 33.67 -63.72
C GLU A 520 -1.09 34.11 -64.96
N ARG A 521 -2.43 34.19 -64.90
CA ARG A 521 -3.25 34.71 -66.01
C ARG A 521 -3.04 36.20 -66.30
N LEU A 522 -2.61 37.00 -65.33
CA LEU A 522 -2.28 38.41 -65.50
C LEU A 522 -0.93 38.56 -66.21
N GLU A 523 0.08 37.79 -65.79
CA GLU A 523 1.39 37.70 -66.44
C GLU A 523 1.30 37.14 -67.87
N ASP A 524 0.37 36.22 -68.11
CA ASP A 524 0.04 35.68 -69.43
C ASP A 524 -0.67 36.72 -70.31
N HIS A 525 -1.52 37.57 -69.73
CA HIS A 525 -2.18 38.67 -70.44
C HIS A 525 -1.20 39.80 -70.76
N ASP A 526 -0.36 40.20 -69.81
CA ASP A 526 0.69 41.21 -70.02
C ASP A 526 1.71 40.73 -71.06
N GLN A 527 2.05 39.43 -71.09
CA GLN A 527 2.87 38.85 -72.16
C GLN A 527 2.19 38.82 -73.52
N ARG A 528 0.84 38.77 -73.61
CA ARG A 528 0.11 38.94 -74.88
C ARG A 528 0.06 40.40 -75.28
N ASN A 529 -0.23 41.31 -74.35
CA ASN A 529 -0.20 42.76 -74.57
C ASN A 529 1.19 43.23 -75.04
N ALA A 530 2.27 42.64 -74.52
CA ALA A 530 3.66 42.86 -74.96
C ALA A 530 4.02 42.24 -76.32
N LYS A 531 3.18 41.37 -76.88
CA LYS A 531 3.35 40.74 -78.21
C LYS A 531 2.41 41.34 -79.27
N GLU A 532 1.23 41.82 -78.87
CA GLU A 532 0.28 42.52 -79.74
C GLU A 532 0.58 44.02 -79.88
N SER A 533 1.46 44.59 -79.02
CA SER A 533 1.92 45.99 -79.10
C SER A 533 2.92 46.25 -80.24
N THR A 534 2.52 45.91 -81.47
CA THR A 534 3.08 46.54 -82.68
C THR A 534 2.91 48.06 -82.55
N PRO A 535 3.94 48.89 -82.83
CA PRO A 535 3.93 50.31 -82.48
C PRO A 535 2.93 51.12 -83.33
N CYS A 536 1.70 51.26 -82.82
CA CYS A 536 0.66 52.08 -83.44
C CYS A 536 1.05 53.57 -83.44
N ASN A 537 1.01 54.20 -84.61
CA ASN A 537 1.67 55.48 -84.90
C ASN A 537 0.91 56.73 -84.40
N CYS A 538 0.29 56.64 -83.21
CA CYS A 538 -0.59 57.68 -82.65
C CYS A 538 0.13 58.70 -81.76
N SER A 539 1.34 58.42 -81.29
CA SER A 539 2.09 59.28 -80.35
C SER A 539 2.51 60.65 -80.93
N PHE A 540 2.44 60.82 -82.27
CA PHE A 540 2.71 62.10 -82.93
C PHE A 540 1.57 63.11 -82.76
N LYS A 541 0.31 62.68 -82.99
CA LYS A 541 -0.87 63.57 -82.98
C LYS A 541 -1.17 64.13 -81.58
N GLU A 542 -0.89 63.38 -80.52
CA GLU A 542 -1.07 63.87 -79.16
C GLU A 542 -0.02 64.92 -78.77
N LYS A 543 1.26 64.69 -79.10
CA LYS A 543 2.33 65.68 -78.90
C LYS A 543 2.06 66.97 -79.67
N GLU A 544 1.47 66.89 -80.87
CA GLU A 544 1.08 68.09 -81.60
C GLU A 544 -0.17 68.78 -81.01
N ARG A 545 -1.16 68.03 -80.51
CA ARG A 545 -2.29 68.60 -79.74
C ARG A 545 -1.80 69.34 -78.49
N GLN A 546 -0.86 68.75 -77.75
CA GLN A 546 -0.25 69.40 -76.58
C GLN A 546 0.54 70.66 -76.96
N ARG A 547 1.28 70.64 -78.09
CA ARG A 547 1.95 71.85 -78.61
C ARG A 547 0.96 72.95 -79.02
N ARG A 548 -0.14 72.59 -79.69
CA ARG A 548 -1.20 73.55 -80.07
C ARG A 548 -1.87 74.16 -78.82
N MET A 549 -2.27 73.33 -77.86
CA MET A 549 -2.77 73.76 -76.53
C MET A 549 -1.79 74.69 -75.80
N PHE A 550 -0.48 74.40 -75.84
CA PHE A 550 0.54 75.22 -75.18
C PHE A 550 0.72 76.57 -75.87
N VAL A 551 0.79 76.60 -77.20
CA VAL A 551 0.85 77.85 -77.99
C VAL A 551 -0.40 78.71 -77.77
N GLU A 552 -1.59 78.10 -77.73
CA GLU A 552 -2.85 78.78 -77.46
C GLU A 552 -2.93 79.31 -76.02
N THR A 553 -2.44 78.55 -75.04
CA THR A 553 -2.32 78.99 -73.64
C THR A 553 -1.33 80.15 -73.48
N VAL A 554 -0.21 80.13 -74.20
CA VAL A 554 0.78 81.23 -74.20
C VAL A 554 0.21 82.48 -74.89
N LYS A 555 -0.48 82.31 -76.03
CA LYS A 555 -1.17 83.41 -76.74
C LYS A 555 -2.21 84.08 -75.83
N ASN A 556 -3.07 83.30 -75.19
CA ASN A 556 -4.12 83.84 -74.30
C ASN A 556 -3.53 84.49 -73.03
N LYS A 557 -2.36 84.05 -72.54
CA LYS A 557 -1.63 84.69 -71.44
C LYS A 557 -0.89 85.97 -71.84
N MET A 558 -0.48 86.11 -73.10
CA MET A 558 0.11 87.35 -73.61
C MET A 558 -0.93 88.43 -73.91
N GLN A 559 -2.21 88.07 -73.96
CA GLN A 559 -3.31 88.97 -74.34
C GLN A 559 -4.19 89.43 -73.16
N ASN A 560 -3.97 88.93 -71.93
CA ASN A 560 -4.74 89.28 -70.75
C ASN A 560 -3.84 89.52 -69.53
N SER A 561 -3.49 90.78 -69.26
CA SER A 561 -2.67 91.21 -68.13
C SER A 561 -3.45 92.06 -67.12
N SER A 562 -3.99 91.42 -66.06
CA SER A 562 -4.29 92.09 -64.79
C SER A 562 -4.40 91.04 -63.66
N PRO A 563 -3.87 91.28 -62.44
CA PRO A 563 -3.78 90.26 -61.39
C PRO A 563 -4.83 90.43 -60.28
N GLN A 564 -5.29 89.32 -59.67
CA GLN A 564 -5.47 89.30 -58.22
C GLN A 564 -5.41 87.91 -57.57
N VAL A 565 -5.01 87.96 -56.30
CA VAL A 565 -4.69 86.89 -55.34
C VAL A 565 -5.86 85.93 -55.06
N GLY A 566 -5.59 84.64 -54.88
CA GLY A 566 -6.59 83.63 -54.46
C GLY A 566 -5.96 82.41 -53.76
N THR A 567 -6.40 82.12 -52.54
CA THR A 567 -5.70 81.27 -51.56
C THR A 567 -5.85 79.75 -51.79
N ARG A 568 -4.79 78.99 -51.47
CA ARG A 568 -4.79 77.54 -51.17
C ARG A 568 -5.35 77.29 -49.73
N LYS A 569 -5.73 76.09 -49.24
CA LYS A 569 -5.60 74.69 -49.71
C LYS A 569 -6.56 73.74 -48.93
N ALA A 570 -6.97 72.65 -49.58
CA ALA A 570 -7.18 71.27 -49.07
C ALA A 570 -8.14 70.94 -47.89
N ALA A 571 -8.88 69.83 -48.06
CA ALA A 571 -9.52 69.03 -47.00
C ALA A 571 -8.93 67.59 -46.98
N PRO A 572 -8.98 66.86 -45.85
CA PRO A 572 -8.27 65.58 -45.67
C PRO A 572 -9.13 64.31 -45.94
N LYS A 573 -8.53 63.14 -45.68
CA LYS A 573 -9.09 61.79 -45.88
C LYS A 573 -10.20 61.43 -44.87
N MET A 574 -11.00 60.43 -45.21
CA MET A 574 -11.85 59.70 -44.24
C MET A 574 -11.06 58.56 -43.57
N ASP A 575 -11.50 58.19 -42.37
CA ASP A 575 -11.50 56.81 -41.91
C ASP A 575 -12.78 56.53 -41.09
N LYS A 576 -13.17 55.27 -40.89
CA LYS A 576 -14.40 54.89 -40.18
C LYS A 576 -14.13 53.75 -39.18
N GLU A 577 -14.37 54.03 -37.91
CA GLU A 577 -14.44 53.04 -36.83
C GLU A 577 -15.86 52.98 -36.28
N ARG A 578 -16.35 51.79 -35.87
CA ARG A 578 -17.69 51.66 -35.28
C ARG A 578 -17.83 50.52 -34.26
N GLU A 579 -17.80 50.93 -33.00
CA GLU A 579 -18.71 50.55 -31.90
C GLU A 579 -19.18 49.07 -31.72
N MET A 580 -18.82 48.51 -30.55
CA MET A 580 -19.77 47.95 -29.54
C MET A 580 -20.47 46.58 -29.84
N PRO A 581 -21.12 45.90 -28.86
CA PRO A 581 -21.50 46.34 -27.51
C PRO A 581 -21.13 45.44 -26.30
N LYS A 582 -21.45 45.97 -25.11
CA LYS A 582 -21.49 45.28 -23.79
C LYS A 582 -22.91 44.78 -23.48
N ARG A 583 -23.05 43.83 -22.54
CA ARG A 583 -23.91 43.86 -21.32
C ARG A 583 -23.80 42.52 -20.55
N ASP A 584 -23.53 42.52 -19.24
CA ASP A 584 -24.46 42.62 -18.07
C ASP A 584 -25.40 41.40 -17.95
N SER A 585 -25.62 40.70 -16.82
CA SER A 585 -25.11 40.74 -15.41
C SER A 585 -25.34 39.31 -14.79
N SER A 586 -25.46 38.94 -13.50
CA SER A 586 -25.68 39.59 -12.18
C SER A 586 -25.41 38.60 -11.01
N SER A 587 -25.88 38.91 -9.78
CA SER A 587 -26.13 38.01 -8.61
C SER A 587 -24.90 37.30 -7.95
N LYS A 588 -24.33 37.72 -6.81
CA LYS A 588 -24.84 37.93 -5.41
C LYS A 588 -25.02 36.67 -4.53
N SER A 589 -24.17 36.52 -3.52
CA SER A 589 -24.54 36.24 -2.10
C SER A 589 -23.39 36.64 -1.16
N SER A 590 -23.57 36.57 0.17
CA SER A 590 -22.79 37.34 1.16
C SER A 590 -22.39 36.57 2.45
N GLN A 591 -21.59 37.25 3.30
CA GLN A 591 -21.37 37.06 4.76
C GLN A 591 -20.37 35.99 5.26
N SER A 592 -19.15 36.46 5.56
CA SER A 592 -18.47 36.43 6.88
C SER A 592 -18.89 35.41 7.96
N LEU A 593 -17.90 34.75 8.60
CA LEU A 593 -17.45 35.08 9.97
C LEU A 593 -16.21 34.26 10.44
N LEU A 594 -15.40 34.92 11.28
CA LEU A 594 -14.39 34.45 12.27
C LEU A 594 -13.87 32.98 12.27
N PHE A 595 -12.54 32.83 12.19
CA PHE A 595 -11.80 31.70 12.77
C PHE A 595 -11.37 32.01 14.21
N SER A 596 -11.54 31.06 15.13
CA SER A 596 -10.98 31.10 16.49
C SER A 596 -9.62 30.39 16.59
N LYS A 597 -8.81 30.77 17.58
CA LYS A 597 -7.43 30.29 17.79
C LYS A 597 -7.34 28.90 18.48
N PRO A 598 -6.19 28.21 18.39
CA PRO A 598 -5.94 26.95 19.08
C PRO A 598 -5.77 27.14 20.61
N GLY A 599 -5.87 26.03 21.35
CA GLY A 599 -5.59 25.98 22.79
C GLY A 599 -4.40 25.08 23.10
N ASP A 600 -3.38 25.64 23.74
CA ASP A 600 -2.27 24.93 24.39
C ASP A 600 -2.55 24.74 25.90
N ARG A 601 -1.72 23.87 26.53
CA ARG A 601 -1.60 23.55 27.98
C ARG A 601 -2.52 22.43 28.49
N ASN A 602 -2.05 21.54 29.39
CA ASN A 602 -0.76 21.47 30.10
C ASN A 602 0.06 20.24 29.72
#